data_AF-A0A963KIC9-F1
#
_entry.id   AF-A0A963KIC9-F1
#
_cell.length_a   1.000
_cell.length_b   1.000
_cell.length_c   1.000
_cell.angle_alpha   90.00
_cell.angle_beta   90.00
_cell.angle_gamma   90.00
#
_symmetry.space_group_name_H-M   'P 1'
#
loop_
_entity.id
_entity.type
_entity.pdbx_description
1 polymer ?
#
loop_
_entity_poly.entity_id
_entity_poly.type
_entity_poly.pdbx_seq_one_letter_code
_entity_poly.pdbx_strand_id
1 'polypeptide(L)'
;MGPYRKLWFTLIAVLAITFSLLGYYGTEVYRQAPPIPTQVASADGTVLFTGDDILDGQTAWQSVGGMQLGSIWGHGAYQAPDWSADWLHRELMAWLDLAAQQQHGTGYAALAGPQQAALRQALKAEYRANRADPASGVLTVSPLRAQAMAQTATYYRELFSDAPHLQRSREHFAMKENTLPSAERRDKLTQFFFWTAWAAATER
;
A
#
# COMPACT_ATOMS: atom_id res chain seq x y z
N MET A 1 8.48 -46.16 -26.27
CA MET A 1 8.59 -44.87 -27.00
C MET A 1 8.84 -45.18 -28.47
N GLY A 2 7.86 -44.94 -29.35
CA GLY A 2 7.94 -45.26 -30.78
C GLY A 2 8.71 -44.20 -31.60
N PRO A 3 8.29 -43.87 -32.84
CA PRO A 3 9.02 -42.97 -33.75
C PRO A 3 9.22 -41.54 -33.22
N TYR A 4 8.50 -41.14 -32.17
CA TYR A 4 8.56 -39.82 -31.56
C TYR A 4 9.49 -39.71 -30.34
N ARG A 5 10.39 -40.67 -30.12
CA ARG A 5 11.29 -40.69 -28.95
C ARG A 5 12.05 -39.37 -28.76
N LYS A 6 12.53 -38.76 -29.85
CA LYS A 6 13.21 -37.45 -29.81
C LYS A 6 12.28 -36.35 -29.31
N LEU A 7 11.05 -36.26 -29.83
CA LEU A 7 10.08 -35.25 -29.42
C LEU A 7 9.66 -35.40 -27.95
N TRP A 8 9.46 -36.64 -27.50
CA TRP A 8 9.14 -36.90 -26.08
C TRP A 8 10.27 -36.50 -25.14
N PHE A 9 11.53 -36.80 -25.47
CA PHE A 9 12.65 -36.34 -24.65
C PHE A 9 12.84 -34.83 -24.71
N THR A 10 12.63 -34.18 -25.85
CA THR A 10 12.64 -32.72 -25.94
C THR A 10 11.55 -32.11 -25.05
N LEU A 11 10.32 -32.62 -25.09
CA LEU A 11 9.24 -32.16 -24.21
C LEU A 11 9.59 -32.35 -22.73
N ILE A 12 10.07 -33.54 -22.34
CA ILE A 12 10.46 -33.82 -20.95
C ILE A 12 11.59 -32.88 -20.51
N ALA A 13 12.58 -32.63 -21.37
CA ALA A 13 13.67 -31.69 -21.07
C ALA A 13 13.15 -30.26 -20.89
N VAL A 14 12.25 -29.80 -21.77
CA VAL A 14 11.61 -28.48 -21.63
C VAL A 14 10.86 -28.38 -20.30
N LEU A 15 10.01 -29.36 -19.97
CA LEU A 15 9.27 -29.38 -18.71
C LEU A 15 10.21 -29.40 -17.50
N ALA A 16 11.23 -30.26 -17.50
CA ALA A 16 12.18 -30.34 -16.39
C ALA A 16 12.89 -29.01 -16.15
N ILE A 17 13.33 -28.33 -17.21
CA ILE A 17 14.01 -27.04 -17.12
C ILE A 17 13.04 -25.94 -16.66
N THR A 18 11.85 -25.83 -17.26
CA THR A 18 10.90 -24.75 -16.93
C THR A 18 10.32 -24.91 -15.53
N PHE A 19 10.02 -26.14 -15.08
CA PHE A 19 9.58 -26.37 -13.70
C PHE A 19 10.69 -26.14 -12.68
N SER A 20 11.94 -26.46 -13.02
CA SER A 20 13.09 -26.15 -12.14
C SER A 20 13.26 -24.64 -11.96
N LEU A 21 13.18 -23.88 -13.07
CA LEU A 21 13.20 -22.42 -13.02
C LEU A 21 12.04 -21.85 -12.20
N LEU A 22 10.82 -22.35 -12.43
CA LEU A 22 9.63 -21.92 -11.68
C LEU A 22 9.77 -22.19 -10.17
N GLY A 23 10.26 -23.37 -9.78
CA GLY A 23 10.47 -23.73 -8.38
C GLY A 23 11.56 -22.90 -7.70
N TYR A 24 12.68 -22.67 -8.40
CA TYR A 24 13.77 -21.84 -7.90
C TYR A 24 13.29 -20.40 -7.64
N TYR A 25 12.71 -19.75 -8.65
CA TYR A 25 12.24 -18.37 -8.50
C TYR A 25 11.02 -18.26 -7.58
N GLY A 26 10.18 -19.29 -7.47
CA GLY A 26 9.13 -19.36 -6.46
C GLY A 26 9.70 -19.30 -5.04
N THR A 27 10.82 -19.99 -4.78
CA THR A 27 11.52 -19.94 -3.48
C THR A 27 12.05 -18.53 -3.19
N GLU A 28 12.63 -17.87 -4.20
CA GLU A 28 13.09 -16.49 -4.07
C GLU A 28 11.94 -15.52 -3.77
N VAL A 29 10.76 -15.69 -4.39
CA VAL A 29 9.57 -14.88 -4.06
C VAL A 29 9.21 -14.98 -2.57
N TYR A 30 9.23 -16.17 -1.98
CA TYR A 30 8.96 -16.35 -0.55
C TYR A 30 9.99 -15.68 0.36
N ARG A 31 11.26 -15.66 -0.03
CA ARG A 31 12.35 -15.06 0.77
C ARG A 31 12.44 -13.55 0.63
N GLN A 32 12.04 -13.03 -0.53
CA GLN A 32 12.24 -11.64 -0.94
C GLN A 32 10.94 -10.83 -0.96
N ALA A 33 9.84 -11.40 -0.45
CA ALA A 33 8.57 -10.72 -0.30
C ALA A 33 8.71 -9.55 0.69
N PRO A 34 8.01 -8.42 0.47
CA PRO A 34 7.97 -7.34 1.44
C PRO A 34 7.40 -7.87 2.76
N PRO A 35 8.09 -7.70 3.90
CA PRO A 35 7.62 -8.23 5.17
C PRO A 35 6.38 -7.46 5.64
N ILE A 36 5.48 -8.16 6.34
CA ILE A 36 4.44 -7.52 7.14
C ILE A 36 5.08 -7.22 8.50
N PRO A 37 5.21 -5.94 8.91
CA PRO A 37 5.81 -5.61 10.20
C PRO A 37 4.95 -6.16 11.34
N THR A 38 5.58 -6.57 12.44
CA THR A 38 4.89 -7.04 13.65
C THR A 38 4.03 -5.93 14.25
N GLN A 39 4.55 -4.69 14.19
CA GLN A 39 3.84 -3.48 14.57
C GLN A 39 4.37 -2.27 13.81
N VAL A 40 3.50 -1.28 13.62
CA VAL A 40 3.86 0.05 13.14
C VAL A 40 3.73 1.01 14.32
N ALA A 41 4.80 1.76 14.62
CA ALA A 41 4.85 2.69 15.72
C ALA A 41 5.36 4.06 15.29
N SER A 42 4.87 5.11 15.95
CA SER A 42 5.44 6.45 15.85
C SER A 42 6.78 6.51 16.60
N ALA A 43 7.68 7.41 16.18
CA ALA A 43 8.99 7.60 16.81
C ALA A 43 8.91 8.01 18.30
N ASP A 44 7.75 8.44 18.79
CA ASP A 44 7.48 8.72 20.21
C ASP A 44 7.12 7.47 21.03
N GLY A 45 7.09 6.29 20.41
CA GLY A 45 6.76 5.01 21.03
C GLY A 45 5.28 4.65 20.97
N THR A 46 4.42 5.50 20.40
CA THR A 46 2.99 5.21 20.25
C THR A 46 2.79 4.12 19.20
N VAL A 47 2.24 2.98 19.60
CA VAL A 47 1.82 1.92 18.67
C VAL A 47 0.61 2.41 17.88
N LEU A 48 0.70 2.37 16.54
CA LEU A 48 -0.38 2.80 15.64
C LEU A 48 -1.30 1.63 15.29
N PHE A 49 -0.70 0.49 14.89
CA PHE A 49 -1.39 -0.76 14.57
C PHE A 49 -0.39 -1.92 14.46
N THR A 50 -0.90 -3.14 14.41
CA THR A 50 -0.13 -4.39 14.39
C THR A 50 -0.16 -5.07 13.02
N GLY A 51 0.68 -6.09 12.84
CA GLY A 51 0.64 -6.96 11.65
C GLY A 51 -0.69 -7.69 11.49
N ASP A 52 -1.30 -8.12 12.60
CA ASP A 52 -2.62 -8.77 12.58
C ASP A 52 -3.69 -7.80 12.05
N ASP A 53 -3.58 -6.52 12.40
CA ASP A 53 -4.53 -5.52 11.91
C ASP A 53 -4.43 -5.29 10.39
N ILE A 54 -3.21 -5.40 9.83
CA ILE A 54 -2.97 -5.37 8.37
C ILE A 54 -3.63 -6.58 7.70
N LEU A 55 -3.50 -7.77 8.27
CA LEU A 55 -4.10 -9.01 7.75
C LEU A 55 -5.63 -9.01 7.85
N ASP A 56 -6.17 -8.46 8.94
CA ASP A 56 -7.62 -8.25 9.09
C ASP A 56 -8.12 -7.21 8.08
N GLY A 57 -7.32 -6.19 7.78
CA GLY A 57 -7.57 -5.23 6.71
C GLY A 57 -7.61 -5.88 5.33
N GLN A 58 -6.69 -6.82 5.05
CA GLN A 58 -6.71 -7.61 3.82
C GLN A 58 -8.00 -8.44 3.72
N THR A 59 -8.44 -9.05 4.83
CA THR A 59 -9.71 -9.79 4.89
C THR A 59 -10.92 -8.86 4.68
N ALA A 60 -10.88 -7.64 5.22
CA ALA A 60 -11.89 -6.62 4.96
C ALA A 60 -11.96 -6.22 3.48
N TRP A 61 -10.80 -6.00 2.84
CA TRP A 61 -10.70 -5.72 1.40
C TRP A 61 -11.27 -6.85 0.54
N GLN A 62 -10.96 -8.11 0.87
CA GLN A 62 -11.51 -9.27 0.16
C GLN A 62 -13.04 -9.32 0.25
N SER A 63 -13.61 -8.97 1.41
CA SER A 63 -15.06 -9.03 1.64
C SER A 63 -15.88 -8.02 0.83
N VAL A 64 -15.25 -6.95 0.34
CA VAL A 64 -15.90 -5.93 -0.51
C VAL A 64 -15.70 -6.17 -2.00
N GLY A 65 -15.21 -7.36 -2.38
CA GLY A 65 -14.95 -7.77 -3.76
C GLY A 65 -13.48 -7.77 -4.16
N GLY A 66 -12.58 -7.28 -3.29
CA GLY A 66 -11.14 -7.27 -3.52
C GLY A 66 -10.75 -6.63 -4.86
N MET A 67 -10.12 -7.42 -5.73
CA MET A 67 -9.69 -7.01 -7.07
C MET A 67 -10.83 -6.74 -8.06
N GLN A 68 -12.09 -7.01 -7.71
CA GLN A 68 -13.24 -6.69 -8.57
C GLN A 68 -13.70 -5.23 -8.43
N LEU A 69 -13.27 -4.54 -7.36
CA LEU A 69 -13.66 -3.15 -7.11
C LEU A 69 -12.67 -2.16 -7.74
N GLY A 70 -11.38 -2.37 -7.46
CA GLY A 70 -10.25 -1.62 -8.00
C GLY A 70 -9.01 -2.51 -8.01
N SER A 71 -7.82 -1.92 -8.02
CA SER A 71 -6.56 -2.66 -8.06
C SER A 71 -5.67 -2.45 -6.83
N ILE A 72 -4.82 -3.45 -6.57
CA ILE A 72 -3.71 -3.40 -5.62
C ILE A 72 -2.47 -3.85 -6.39
N TRP A 73 -1.39 -3.07 -6.33
CA TRP A 73 -0.15 -3.33 -7.07
C TRP A 73 -0.40 -3.62 -8.57
N GLY A 74 -1.30 -2.87 -9.18
CA GLY A 74 -1.65 -2.96 -10.61
C GLY A 74 -2.56 -4.13 -10.99
N HIS A 75 -2.93 -5.01 -10.06
CA HIS A 75 -3.80 -6.16 -10.33
C HIS A 75 -5.22 -5.89 -9.80
N GLY A 76 -6.20 -5.83 -10.70
CA GLY A 76 -7.61 -5.71 -10.36
C GLY A 76 -8.44 -5.01 -11.44
N ALA A 77 -9.59 -4.48 -11.05
CA ALA A 77 -10.49 -3.72 -11.90
C ALA A 77 -9.96 -2.30 -12.17
N TYR A 78 -10.53 -1.63 -13.17
CA TYR A 78 -9.99 -0.37 -13.72
C TYR A 78 -10.93 0.84 -13.57
N GLN A 79 -12.12 0.67 -12.97
CA GLN A 79 -13.06 1.78 -12.78
C GLN A 79 -12.74 2.57 -11.51
N ALA A 80 -12.56 1.89 -10.38
CA ALA A 80 -11.96 2.48 -9.19
C ALA A 80 -10.43 2.55 -9.35
N PRO A 81 -9.73 3.42 -8.58
CA PRO A 81 -8.28 3.56 -8.70
C PRO A 81 -7.52 2.31 -8.23
N ASP A 82 -6.20 2.31 -8.48
CA ASP A 82 -5.28 1.46 -7.71
C ASP A 82 -5.12 2.04 -6.30
N TRP A 83 -5.54 1.28 -5.29
CA TRP A 83 -5.56 1.77 -3.91
C TRP A 83 -4.17 1.95 -3.32
N SER A 84 -3.17 1.19 -3.80
CA SER A 84 -1.78 1.36 -3.34
C SER A 84 -1.19 2.67 -3.88
N ALA A 85 -1.47 3.00 -5.14
CA ALA A 85 -1.01 4.23 -5.77
C ALA A 85 -1.78 5.47 -5.27
N ASP A 86 -3.11 5.40 -5.15
CA ASP A 86 -3.94 6.50 -4.65
C ASP A 86 -3.63 6.78 -3.18
N TRP A 87 -3.44 5.74 -2.35
CA TRP A 87 -3.00 5.92 -0.97
C TRP A 87 -1.64 6.61 -0.92
N LEU A 88 -0.65 6.07 -1.66
CA LEU A 88 0.70 6.63 -1.67
C LEU A 88 0.68 8.10 -2.07
N HIS A 89 -0.04 8.47 -3.13
CA HIS A 89 -0.12 9.85 -3.56
C HIS A 89 -0.74 10.76 -2.48
N ARG A 90 -1.84 10.34 -1.86
CA ARG A 90 -2.52 11.12 -0.82
C ARG A 90 -1.67 11.28 0.44
N GLU A 91 -0.98 10.22 0.88
CA GLU A 91 -0.09 10.25 2.03
C GLU A 91 1.09 11.21 1.78
N LEU A 92 1.69 11.16 0.58
CA LEU A 92 2.78 12.07 0.18
C LEU A 92 2.31 13.53 0.12
N MET A 93 1.12 13.80 -0.43
CA MET A 93 0.57 15.16 -0.48
C MET A 93 0.22 15.69 0.92
N ALA A 94 -0.40 14.87 1.77
CA ALA A 94 -0.68 15.23 3.16
C ALA A 94 0.62 15.53 3.93
N TRP A 95 1.67 14.72 3.73
CA TRP A 95 2.98 14.97 4.32
C TRP A 95 3.59 16.29 3.85
N LEU A 96 3.53 16.58 2.55
CA LEU A 96 4.05 17.82 1.97
C LEU A 96 3.32 19.05 2.51
N ASP A 97 1.98 19.00 2.61
CA ASP A 97 1.19 20.09 3.15
C ASP A 97 1.45 20.30 4.65
N LEU A 98 1.55 19.22 5.44
CA LEU A 98 1.91 19.31 6.85
C LEU A 98 3.32 19.89 7.05
N ALA A 99 4.30 19.45 6.25
CA ALA A 99 5.66 19.96 6.30
C ALA A 99 5.73 21.44 5.90
N ALA A 100 5.02 21.82 4.83
CA ALA A 100 4.92 23.21 4.39
C ALA A 100 4.29 24.11 5.45
N GLN A 101 3.22 23.66 6.10
CA GLN A 101 2.57 24.39 7.17
C GLN A 101 3.51 24.59 8.38
N GLN A 102 4.26 23.56 8.76
CA GLN A 102 5.21 23.63 9.89
C GLN A 102 6.42 24.54 9.60
N GLN A 103 6.95 24.52 8.38
CA GLN A 103 8.20 25.25 8.05
C GLN A 103 7.96 26.66 7.50
N HIS A 104 6.80 26.89 6.88
CA HIS A 104 6.52 28.12 6.12
C HIS A 104 5.15 28.74 6.42
N GLY A 105 4.31 28.09 7.25
CA GLY A 105 3.00 28.62 7.65
C GLY A 105 1.95 28.66 6.53
N THR A 106 2.18 27.98 5.41
CA THR A 106 1.27 27.94 4.25
C THR A 106 1.26 26.55 3.61
N GLY A 107 0.27 26.27 2.76
CA GLY A 107 0.14 25.00 2.04
C GLY A 107 1.22 24.80 0.98
N TYR A 108 1.53 23.55 0.66
CA TYR A 108 2.63 23.19 -0.25
C TYR A 108 2.48 23.83 -1.63
N ALA A 109 1.25 23.88 -2.15
CA ALA A 109 0.94 24.45 -3.45
C ALA A 109 1.24 25.96 -3.56
N ALA A 110 1.26 26.69 -2.44
CA ALA A 110 1.52 28.13 -2.40
C ALA A 110 3.01 28.49 -2.29
N LEU A 111 3.88 27.50 -2.07
CA LEU A 111 5.32 27.70 -1.93
C LEU A 111 6.02 28.00 -3.27
N ALA A 112 7.14 28.72 -3.20
CA ALA A 112 7.99 28.91 -4.36
C ALA A 112 8.71 27.61 -4.77
N GLY A 113 9.08 27.50 -6.05
CA GLY A 113 9.74 26.31 -6.60
C GLY A 113 10.93 25.77 -5.78
N PRO A 114 11.85 26.61 -5.26
CA PRO A 114 12.95 26.14 -4.41
C PRO A 114 12.49 25.51 -3.08
N GLN A 115 11.48 26.09 -2.42
CA GLN A 115 10.91 25.55 -1.18
C GLN A 115 10.22 24.21 -1.44
N GLN A 116 9.43 24.11 -2.52
CA GLN A 116 8.82 22.85 -2.94
C GLN A 116 9.86 21.78 -3.27
N ALA A 117 10.98 22.15 -3.90
CA ALA A 117 12.07 21.23 -4.19
C ALA A 117 12.73 20.69 -2.91
N ALA A 118 12.98 21.56 -1.93
CA ALA A 118 13.54 21.17 -0.63
C ALA A 118 12.62 20.18 0.10
N LEU A 119 11.31 20.45 0.17
CA LEU A 119 10.36 19.55 0.80
C LEU A 119 10.24 18.21 0.06
N ARG A 120 10.24 18.20 -1.27
CA ARG A 120 10.26 16.95 -2.06
C ARG A 120 11.51 16.12 -1.81
N GLN A 121 12.66 16.76 -1.57
CA GLN A 121 13.89 16.05 -1.23
C GLN A 121 13.80 15.42 0.17
N ALA A 122 13.26 16.15 1.15
CA ALA A 122 13.01 15.63 2.49
C ALA A 122 11.99 14.47 2.48
N LEU A 123 10.92 14.60 1.70
CA LEU A 123 9.92 13.55 1.49
C LEU A 123 10.55 12.25 0.96
N LYS A 124 11.43 12.35 -0.05
CA LYS A 124 12.14 11.18 -0.59
C LYS A 124 12.97 10.49 0.47
N ALA A 125 13.72 11.24 1.27
CA ALA A 125 14.52 10.69 2.36
C ALA A 125 13.66 9.98 3.42
N GLU A 126 12.47 10.52 3.72
CA GLU A 126 11.56 9.94 4.71
C GLU A 126 10.87 8.66 4.22
N TYR A 127 10.41 8.61 2.96
CA TYR A 127 9.60 7.50 2.44
C TYR A 127 10.42 6.36 1.85
N ARG A 128 11.57 6.67 1.24
CA ARG A 128 12.43 5.65 0.62
C ARG A 128 13.31 4.92 1.62
N ALA A 129 13.65 5.56 2.75
CA ALA A 129 14.44 4.91 3.79
C ALA A 129 13.67 3.77 4.44
N ASN A 130 14.29 2.58 4.52
CA ASN A 130 13.74 1.44 5.23
C ASN A 130 13.95 1.59 6.73
N ARG A 131 12.85 1.76 7.47
CA ARG A 131 12.83 1.92 8.93
C ARG A 131 12.18 0.74 9.64
N ALA A 132 12.08 -0.41 8.96
CA ALA A 132 11.72 -1.68 9.59
C ALA A 132 12.95 -2.27 10.26
N ASP A 133 12.87 -2.54 11.56
CA ASP A 133 13.91 -3.24 12.30
C ASP A 133 13.80 -4.75 12.06
N PRO A 134 14.78 -5.41 11.43
CA PRO A 134 14.72 -6.85 11.16
C PRO A 134 14.71 -7.71 12.44
N ALA A 135 15.26 -7.21 13.56
CA ALA A 135 15.35 -7.97 14.80
C ALA A 135 14.01 -7.99 15.56
N SER A 136 13.33 -6.85 15.63
CA SER A 136 12.05 -6.71 16.35
C SER A 136 10.81 -6.81 15.44
N GLY A 137 10.98 -6.64 14.13
CA GLY A 137 9.88 -6.55 13.16
C GLY A 137 9.11 -5.23 13.19
N VAL A 138 9.57 -4.25 13.99
CA VAL A 138 8.88 -2.96 14.19
C VAL A 138 9.19 -2.02 13.04
N LEU A 139 8.17 -1.45 12.42
CA LEU A 139 8.29 -0.32 11.50
C LEU A 139 8.10 0.99 12.25
N THR A 140 9.14 1.83 12.30
CA THR A 140 9.07 3.15 12.94
C THR A 140 8.81 4.24 11.90
N VAL A 141 7.74 5.03 12.09
CA VAL A 141 7.42 6.20 11.26
C VAL A 141 7.62 7.51 12.04
N SER A 142 7.94 8.61 11.35
CA SER A 142 7.98 9.91 12.01
C SER A 142 6.59 10.36 12.48
N PRO A 143 6.51 11.24 13.51
CA PRO A 143 5.22 11.81 13.94
C PRO A 143 4.50 12.56 12.81
N LEU A 144 5.26 13.21 11.92
CA LEU A 144 4.71 13.90 10.75
C LEU A 144 4.07 12.92 9.77
N ARG A 145 4.72 11.78 9.51
CA ARG A 145 4.18 10.72 8.67
C ARG A 145 2.97 10.04 9.33
N ALA A 146 3.00 9.79 10.63
CA ALA A 146 1.84 9.27 11.37
C ALA A 146 0.61 10.18 11.23
N GLN A 147 0.79 11.51 11.26
CA GLN A 147 -0.29 12.47 10.98
C GLN A 147 -0.78 12.39 9.53
N ALA A 148 0.13 12.31 8.55
CA ALA A 148 -0.23 12.16 7.13
C ALA A 148 -1.02 10.86 6.87
N MET A 149 -0.61 9.76 7.51
CA MET A 149 -1.31 8.47 7.47
C MET A 149 -2.73 8.60 8.03
N ALA A 150 -2.91 9.25 9.19
CA ALA A 150 -4.22 9.44 9.80
C ALA A 150 -5.15 10.33 8.96
N GLN A 151 -4.63 11.38 8.32
CA GLN A 151 -5.38 12.21 7.38
C GLN A 151 -5.83 11.40 6.16
N THR A 152 -4.93 10.60 5.60
CA THR A 152 -5.21 9.74 4.44
C THR A 152 -6.23 8.66 4.77
N ALA A 153 -6.10 8.03 5.94
CA ALA A 153 -7.04 7.02 6.44
C ALA A 153 -8.47 7.59 6.54
N THR A 154 -8.61 8.85 6.96
CA THR A 154 -9.93 9.51 7.07
C THR A 154 -10.67 9.52 5.73
N TYR A 155 -10.00 9.85 4.63
CA TYR A 155 -10.61 9.80 3.30
C TYR A 155 -11.15 8.39 2.96
N TYR A 156 -10.39 7.33 3.22
CA TYR A 156 -10.82 5.97 2.88
C TYR A 156 -11.92 5.45 3.82
N ARG A 157 -11.90 5.83 5.10
CA ARG A 157 -13.00 5.53 6.02
C ARG A 157 -14.31 6.14 5.56
N GLU A 158 -14.27 7.35 5.03
CA GLU A 158 -15.43 8.01 4.45
C GLU A 158 -15.82 7.42 3.09
N LEU A 159 -14.84 7.16 2.20
CA LEU A 159 -15.08 6.63 0.86
C LEU A 159 -15.79 5.27 0.89
N PHE A 160 -15.40 4.39 1.81
CA PHE A 160 -16.00 3.05 1.97
C PHE A 160 -17.26 3.04 2.86
N SER A 161 -17.67 4.20 3.40
CA SER A 161 -18.91 4.38 4.16
C SER A 161 -20.04 4.94 3.27
N ASP A 162 -21.03 5.58 3.87
CA ASP A 162 -22.15 6.32 3.26
C ASP A 162 -22.00 7.86 3.37
N ALA A 163 -20.78 8.36 3.62
CA ALA A 163 -20.50 9.80 3.75
C ALA A 163 -21.04 10.62 2.54
N PRO A 164 -22.00 11.55 2.72
CA PRO A 164 -22.72 12.18 1.60
C PRO A 164 -21.83 12.97 0.63
N HIS A 165 -20.77 13.61 1.13
CA HIS A 165 -19.87 14.43 0.29
C HIS A 165 -19.02 13.60 -0.68
N LEU A 166 -18.93 12.28 -0.50
CA LEU A 166 -18.20 11.37 -1.38
C LEU A 166 -19.13 10.51 -2.26
N GLN A 167 -20.45 10.76 -2.26
CA GLN A 167 -21.40 10.01 -3.08
C GLN A 167 -21.02 10.05 -4.57
N ARG A 168 -20.74 11.24 -5.12
CA ARG A 168 -20.33 11.37 -6.53
C ARG A 168 -19.01 10.64 -6.83
N SER A 169 -18.07 10.63 -5.87
CA SER A 169 -16.82 9.88 -6.02
C SER A 169 -17.09 8.37 -6.08
N ARG A 170 -17.98 7.86 -5.21
CA ARG A 170 -18.40 6.46 -5.25
C ARG A 170 -19.09 6.10 -6.57
N GLU A 171 -19.97 6.96 -7.08
CA GLU A 171 -20.60 6.79 -8.40
C GLU A 171 -19.54 6.70 -9.51
N HIS A 172 -18.57 7.61 -9.55
CA HIS A 172 -17.49 7.59 -10.54
C HIS A 172 -16.60 6.34 -10.43
N PHE A 173 -16.43 5.79 -9.23
CA PHE A 173 -15.67 4.56 -8.99
C PHE A 173 -16.53 3.29 -9.11
N ALA A 174 -17.81 3.41 -9.48
CA ALA A 174 -18.78 2.32 -9.51
C ALA A 174 -18.87 1.55 -8.18
N MET A 175 -18.68 2.24 -7.06
CA MET A 175 -18.82 1.71 -5.71
C MET A 175 -20.27 1.86 -5.25
N LYS A 176 -20.81 0.84 -4.58
CA LYS A 176 -22.11 0.98 -3.91
C LYS A 176 -21.99 1.90 -2.70
N GLU A 177 -23.09 2.55 -2.33
CA GLU A 177 -23.19 3.23 -1.04
C GLU A 177 -22.95 2.24 0.10
N ASN A 178 -22.29 2.72 1.17
CA ASN A 178 -21.95 1.92 2.34
C ASN A 178 -21.22 0.61 1.97
N THR A 179 -20.18 0.72 1.13
CA THR A 179 -19.44 -0.43 0.59
C THR A 179 -18.95 -1.38 1.69
N LEU A 180 -18.44 -0.85 2.81
CA LEU A 180 -18.01 -1.58 3.99
C LEU A 180 -18.69 -1.03 5.25
N PRO A 181 -19.82 -1.59 5.73
CA PRO A 181 -20.61 -0.97 6.80
C PRO A 181 -19.93 -0.84 8.17
N SER A 182 -19.08 -1.80 8.54
CA SER A 182 -18.40 -1.76 9.85
C SER A 182 -17.28 -0.72 9.86
N ALA A 183 -17.35 0.23 10.80
CA ALA A 183 -16.33 1.26 11.00
C ALA A 183 -14.97 0.65 11.38
N GLU A 184 -14.97 -0.34 12.28
CA GLU A 184 -13.77 -1.07 12.69
C GLU A 184 -13.08 -1.73 11.47
N ARG A 185 -13.85 -2.38 10.60
CA ARG A 185 -13.28 -3.00 9.39
C ARG A 185 -12.75 -1.96 8.40
N ARG A 186 -13.35 -0.77 8.34
CA ARG A 186 -12.82 0.35 7.55
C ARG A 186 -11.49 0.85 8.12
N ASP A 187 -11.34 0.92 9.44
CA ASP A 187 -10.05 1.27 10.05
C ASP A 187 -8.96 0.26 9.67
N LYS A 188 -9.23 -1.04 9.82
CA LYS A 188 -8.28 -2.10 9.41
C LYS A 188 -7.96 -2.07 7.92
N LEU A 189 -8.96 -1.81 7.06
CA LEU A 189 -8.78 -1.67 5.61
C LEU A 189 -7.73 -0.60 5.27
N THR A 190 -7.76 0.54 5.98
CA THR A 190 -6.76 1.61 5.75
C THR A 190 -5.34 1.19 6.11
N GLN A 191 -5.17 0.31 7.08
CA GLN A 191 -3.87 -0.19 7.51
C GLN A 191 -3.29 -1.18 6.49
N PHE A 192 -4.17 -1.97 5.84
CA PHE A 192 -3.80 -2.78 4.68
C PHE A 192 -3.35 -1.90 3.50
N PHE A 193 -4.12 -0.86 3.14
CA PHE A 193 -3.72 0.05 2.06
C PHE A 193 -2.43 0.81 2.35
N PHE A 194 -2.22 1.21 3.60
CA PHE A 194 -0.92 1.74 4.03
C PHE A 194 0.20 0.76 3.76
N TRP A 195 0.07 -0.50 4.19
CA TRP A 195 1.12 -1.49 4.02
C TRP A 195 1.44 -1.74 2.54
N THR A 196 0.43 -1.83 1.67
CA THR A 196 0.67 -2.02 0.23
C THR A 196 1.38 -0.81 -0.39
N ALA A 197 1.06 0.41 0.04
CA ALA A 197 1.73 1.63 -0.40
C ALA A 197 3.16 1.76 0.15
N TRP A 198 3.37 1.41 1.42
CA TRP A 198 4.69 1.40 2.07
C TRP A 198 5.64 0.44 1.34
N ALA A 199 5.20 -0.80 1.10
CA ALA A 199 5.98 -1.80 0.38
C ALA A 199 6.36 -1.35 -1.05
N ALA A 200 5.58 -0.47 -1.66
CA ALA A 200 5.82 0.07 -3.01
C ALA A 200 6.74 1.31 -3.03
N ALA A 201 6.96 1.97 -1.89
CA ALA A 201 7.68 3.25 -1.82
C ALA A 201 9.04 3.17 -1.11
N THR A 202 9.24 2.15 -0.28
CA THR A 202 10.44 1.96 0.53
C THR A 202 11.49 1.11 -0.20
N GLU A 203 12.75 1.52 -0.14
CA GLU A 203 13.87 0.78 -0.71
C GLU A 203 14.13 -0.51 0.11
N ARG A 204 14.69 -1.53 -0.55
CA ARG A 204 14.98 -2.82 0.10
C ARG A 204 16.10 -2.70 1.12
#